data_AF-A0A931ZBX7-F1
#
_entry.id   AF-A0A931ZBX7-F1
#
_cell.length_a   1.000
_cell.length_b   1.000
_cell.length_c   1.000
_cell.angle_alpha   90.00
_cell.angle_beta   90.00
_cell.angle_gamma   90.00
#
_symmetry.space_group_name_H-M   'P 1'
#
loop_
_entity.id
_entity.type
_entity.pdbx_description
1 polymer ?
#
loop_
_entity_poly.entity_id
_entity_poly.type
_entity_poly.pdbx_seq_one_letter_code
_entity_poly.pdbx_strand_id
1 'polypeptide(L)' 'MKRGRNPTYAQGESPAPMVREDVVTAYVVEAKAYEAMQRRLRLLEGLARGEQAIADGKVTRHARAKKRLARWLK' A
#
# COMPACT_ATOMS: atom_id res chain seq x y z
N MET A 1 34.04 28.04 12.77
CA MET A 1 32.64 27.76 12.36
C MET A 1 32.64 26.79 11.18
N LYS A 2 32.42 25.49 11.42
CA LYS A 2 32.28 24.51 10.32
C LYS A 2 30.83 24.55 9.83
N ARG A 3 30.60 25.11 8.65
CA ARG A 3 29.30 25.02 7.95
C ARG A 3 29.01 23.53 7.72
N GLY A 4 27.97 23.02 8.39
CA GLY A 4 27.49 21.67 8.18
C GLY A 4 27.10 21.50 6.72
N ARG A 5 27.78 20.59 6.02
CA ARG A 5 27.36 20.17 4.68
C ARG A 5 26.01 19.49 4.84
N ASN A 6 24.96 20.05 4.23
CA ASN A 6 23.69 19.34 4.07
C ASN A 6 23.99 18.06 3.27
N PRO A 7 23.68 16.86 3.81
CA PRO A 7 23.81 15.65 3.02
C PRO A 7 22.79 15.73 1.88
N THR A 8 23.29 15.80 0.65
CA THR A 8 22.47 15.59 -0.54
C THR A 8 22.06 14.13 -0.53
N TYR A 9 20.82 13.84 -0.12
CA TYR A 9 20.24 12.51 -0.31
C TYR A 9 20.18 12.26 -1.81
N ALA A 10 21.03 11.35 -2.29
CA ALA A 10 21.01 10.91 -3.67
C ALA A 10 19.59 10.45 -3.99
N GLN A 11 18.95 11.11 -4.96
CA GLN A 11 17.65 10.70 -5.46
C GLN A 11 17.83 9.33 -6.12
N GLY A 12 17.42 8.27 -5.45
CA GLY A 12 17.51 6.92 -5.99
C GLY A 12 16.63 5.98 -5.21
N GLU A 13 15.63 5.41 -5.90
CA GLU A 13 14.76 4.23 -5.71
C GLU A 13 14.52 3.59 -4.32
N SER A 14 15.38 3.75 -3.32
CA SER A 14 15.28 3.13 -2.00
C SER A 14 14.99 4.17 -0.90
N PRO A 15 14.17 3.80 0.13
CA PRO A 15 13.90 4.68 1.26
C PRO A 15 15.17 5.10 2.01
N ALA A 16 15.27 6.37 2.37
CA ALA A 16 16.37 6.88 3.18
C ALA A 16 15.93 7.00 4.66
N PRO A 17 16.72 6.52 5.64
CA PRO A 17 16.39 6.68 7.05
C PRO A 17 16.57 8.13 7.51
N MET A 18 15.66 8.61 8.36
CA MET A 18 15.76 9.86 9.10
C MET A 18 16.09 9.55 10.56
N VAL A 19 17.29 9.95 11.00
CA VAL A 19 17.83 9.66 12.33
C VAL A 19 17.74 10.89 13.23
N ARG A 20 17.30 10.71 14.49
CA ARG A 20 17.43 11.71 15.57
C ARG A 20 17.93 11.00 16.82
N GLU A 21 18.88 11.64 17.53
CA GLU A 21 19.44 11.09 18.78
C GLU A 21 19.86 9.61 18.65
N ASP A 22 20.52 9.28 17.52
CA ASP A 22 20.99 7.93 17.18
C ASP A 22 19.90 6.86 16.96
N VAL A 23 18.62 7.26 16.87
CA VAL A 23 17.50 6.38 16.57
C VAL A 23 16.88 6.71 15.20
N VAL A 24 16.60 5.68 14.40
CA VAL A 24 15.82 5.83 13.15
C VAL A 24 14.37 6.14 13.53
N THR A 25 13.91 7.35 13.20
CA THR A 25 12.57 7.83 13.55
C THR A 25 11.58 7.72 12.39
N ALA A 26 12.08 7.74 11.15
CA ALA A 26 11.25 7.63 9.96
C ALA A 26 12.08 7.15 8.76
N TYR A 27 11.40 6.74 7.70
CA TYR A 27 11.98 6.55 6.38
C TYR A 27 11.37 7.57 5.42
N VAL A 28 12.23 8.35 4.76
CA VAL A 28 11.84 9.27 3.70
C VAL A 28 11.81 8.51 2.39
N VAL A 29 10.69 8.63 1.69
CA VAL A 29 10.44 8.00 0.39
C VAL A 29 9.95 9.05 -0.59
N GLU A 30 10.18 8.81 -1.89
CA GLU A 30 9.57 9.64 -2.93
C GLU A 30 8.05 9.47 -2.90
N ALA A 31 7.30 10.57 -2.97
CA ALA A 31 5.85 10.55 -2.93
C ALA A 31 5.22 9.64 -4.00
N LYS A 32 5.73 9.70 -5.24
CA LYS A 32 5.23 8.87 -6.35
C LYS A 32 5.46 7.37 -6.10
N ALA A 33 6.63 7.00 -5.58
CA ALA A 33 6.95 5.62 -5.22
C ALA A 33 6.05 5.12 -4.07
N TYR A 34 5.84 5.96 -3.05
CA TYR A 34 4.92 5.64 -1.95
C TYR A 34 3.49 5.40 -2.46
N GLU A 35 2.97 6.28 -3.31
CA GLU A 35 1.64 6.11 -3.87
C GLU A 35 1.50 4.84 -4.73
N ALA A 36 2.55 4.49 -5.50
CA ALA A 36 2.58 3.26 -6.28
C ALA A 36 2.56 2.02 -5.38
N MET A 37 3.36 2.01 -4.32
CA MET A 37 3.36 0.96 -3.29
C MET A 37 1.98 0.84 -2.64
N GLN A 38 1.37 1.97 -2.23
CA GLN A 38 0.06 2.01 -1.61
C GLN A 38 -1.06 1.46 -2.52
N ARG A 39 -1.02 1.77 -3.83
CA ARG A 39 -1.94 1.16 -4.80
C ARG A 39 -1.77 -0.35 -4.90
N ARG A 40 -0.51 -0.83 -4.94
CA ARG A 40 -0.21 -2.27 -5.01
C ARG A 40 -0.69 -3.00 -3.76
N LEU A 41 -0.45 -2.46 -2.57
CA LEU A 41 -0.90 -3.05 -1.30
C LEU A 41 -2.42 -3.18 -1.25
N ARG A 42 -3.17 -2.14 -1.63
CA ARG A 42 -4.64 -2.21 -1.70
C ARG A 42 -5.14 -3.32 -2.63
N LEU A 43 -4.46 -3.52 -3.76
CA LEU A 43 -4.81 -4.57 -4.70
C LEU A 43 -4.56 -5.96 -4.11
N LEU A 44 -3.40 -6.15 -3.48
CA LEU A 44 -3.02 -7.41 -2.83
C LEU A 44 -3.92 -7.74 -1.64
N GLU A 45 -4.32 -6.75 -0.85
CA GLU A 45 -5.31 -6.94 0.22
C GLU A 45 -6.66 -7.40 -0.33
N GLY A 46 -7.12 -6.81 -1.44
CA GLY A 46 -8.35 -7.23 -2.11
C GLY A 46 -8.28 -8.68 -2.59
N LEU A 47 -7.15 -9.07 -3.19
CA LEU A 47 -6.90 -10.44 -3.64
C LEU A 47 -6.87 -11.42 -2.47
N ALA A 48 -6.08 -11.13 -1.43
CA ALA A 48 -5.98 -11.97 -0.25
C ALA A 48 -7.34 -12.16 0.45
N ARG A 49 -8.15 -11.10 0.53
CA ARG A 49 -9.54 -11.21 1.04
C ARG A 49 -10.41 -12.11 0.18
N GLY A 50 -10.26 -12.03 -1.15
CA GLY A 50 -10.96 -12.90 -2.09
C GLY A 50 -10.55 -14.37 -1.93
N GLU A 51 -9.25 -14.64 -1.85
CA GLU A 51 -8.69 -15.98 -1.61
C GLU A 51 -9.18 -16.56 -0.28
N GLN A 52 -9.13 -15.78 0.80
CA GLN A 52 -9.65 -16.20 2.10
C GLN A 52 -11.16 -16.49 2.03
N ALA A 53 -11.95 -15.67 1.33
CA ALA A 53 -13.38 -15.90 1.19
C ALA A 53 -13.69 -17.21 0.44
N ILE A 54 -12.86 -17.59 -0.54
CA ILE A 54 -12.95 -18.88 -1.23
C ILE A 54 -12.61 -20.01 -0.26
N ALA A 55 -11.50 -19.91 0.47
CA ALA A 55 -11.07 -20.92 1.44
C ALA A 55 -12.12 -21.15 2.55
N ASP A 56 -12.75 -20.07 3.04
CA ASP A 56 -13.79 -20.12 4.07
C ASP A 56 -15.17 -20.52 3.54
N GLY A 57 -15.33 -20.73 2.23
CA GLY A 57 -16.64 -20.98 1.60
C GLY A 57 -17.61 -19.78 1.67
N LYS A 58 -17.11 -18.57 2.01
CA LYS A 58 -17.87 -17.31 2.07
C LYS A 58 -18.09 -16.70 0.68
N VAL A 59 -18.49 -17.53 -0.28
CA VAL A 59 -18.73 -17.17 -1.68
C VAL A 59 -20.18 -17.43 -2.07
N THR A 60 -20.64 -16.76 -3.12
CA THR A 60 -21.98 -17.01 -3.68
C THR A 60 -21.91 -17.20 -5.19
N ARG A 61 -22.80 -18.04 -5.73
CA ARG A 61 -22.88 -18.25 -7.18
C ARG A 61 -23.29 -16.96 -7.88
N HIS A 62 -22.73 -16.73 -9.07
CA HIS A 62 -22.98 -15.53 -9.87
C HIS A 62 -24.48 -15.21 -10.06
N ALA A 63 -25.30 -16.21 -10.38
CA ALA A 63 -26.74 -16.04 -10.55
C ALA A 63 -27.44 -15.52 -9.27
N ARG A 64 -27.01 -16.00 -8.09
CA ARG A 64 -27.54 -15.53 -6.79
C ARG A 64 -27.08 -14.11 -6.49
N ALA A 65 -25.83 -13.76 -6.81
CA ALA A 65 -25.32 -12.40 -6.66
C ALA A 65 -26.11 -11.40 -7.52
N LYS A 66 -26.31 -11.69 -8.82
CA LYS A 66 -27.07 -10.84 -9.74
C LYS A 66 -28.50 -10.57 -9.23
N LYS A 67 -29.18 -11.60 -8.72
CA LYS A 67 -30.51 -11.45 -8.12
C LYS A 67 -30.50 -10.55 -6.88
N ARG A 68 -29.51 -10.71 -5.99
CA ARG A 68 -29.39 -9.91 -4.74
C ARG A 68 -29.08 -8.44 -5.02
N LEU A 69 -28.28 -8.16 -6.05
CA LEU A 69 -27.82 -6.81 -6.38
C LEU A 69 -28.68 -6.11 -7.45
N ALA A 70 -29.73 -6.75 -7.95
CA ALA A 70 -30.56 -6.26 -9.05
C ALA A 70 -31.16 -4.86 -8.84
N ARG A 71 -31.40 -4.46 -7.58
CA ARG A 71 -31.92 -3.12 -7.28
C ARG A 71 -30.89 -2.00 -7.51
N TRP A 72 -29.60 -2.33 -7.49
CA TRP A 72 -28.48 -1.37 -7.49
C TRP A 72 -27.70 -1.40 -8.80
N LEU A 73 -27.72 -2.51 -9.52
CA LEU A 73 -27.02 -2.73 -10.80
C LEU A 73 -27.93 -2.46 -12.02
N LYS A 74 -28.82 -1.46 -11.93
CA LYS A 74 -29.63 -1.03 -13.09
C LYS A 74 -28.77 -0.30 -14.11
#